data_AF-A0A416C2I0-F1
#
_entry.id   AF-A0A416C2I0-F1
#
_cell.length_a   1.000
_cell.length_b   1.000
_cell.length_c   1.000
_cell.angle_alpha   90.00
_cell.angle_beta   90.00
_cell.angle_gamma   90.00
#
_symmetry.space_group_name_H-M   'P 1'
#
loop_
_entity.id
_entity.type
_entity.pdbx_description
1 polymer ?
#
loop_
_entity_poly.entity_id
_entity_poly.type
_entity_poly.pdbx_seq_one_letter_code
_entity_poly.pdbx_strand_id
1 'polypeptide(L)'
;MANVLPFNDANLTSNDFLLMDTSFILAYSGYDTLTKGRADLVPRKMECNNLISKIIDADAMFAISTVTYEELLSIIQRDFFKQNQCSTESDKKRLRSLDPYKYSKIIQMAMDETNDYIMNLKKL
;
A
#
# COMPACT_ATOMS: atom_id res chain seq x y z
N MET A 1 -0.74 2.67 28.72
CA MET A 1 -1.97 2.58 27.92
C MET A 1 -1.59 2.85 26.49
N ALA A 2 -1.82 1.91 25.58
CA ALA A 2 -1.60 2.14 24.16
C ALA A 2 -2.74 3.04 23.67
N ASN A 3 -2.44 4.22 23.12
CA ASN A 3 -3.41 5.09 22.45
C ASN A 3 -3.77 4.51 21.08
N VAL A 4 -4.18 3.24 21.08
CA VAL A 4 -4.58 2.51 19.88
C VAL A 4 -6.10 2.44 19.95
N LEU A 5 -6.75 3.22 19.10
CA LEU A 5 -8.20 3.14 18.93
C LEU A 5 -8.46 2.12 17.80
N PRO A 6 -9.12 0.99 18.07
CA PRO A 6 -9.53 0.07 17.02
C PRO A 6 -10.44 0.79 16.02
N PHE A 7 -10.27 0.55 14.72
CA PHE A 7 -11.10 1.19 13.68
C PHE A 7 -12.61 0.95 13.87
N ASN A 8 -12.98 -0.20 14.43
CA ASN A 8 -14.37 -0.52 14.74
C ASN A 8 -14.97 0.39 15.84
N ASP A 9 -14.12 1.01 16.67
CA ASP A 9 -14.55 1.90 17.76
C ASP A 9 -14.40 3.38 17.39
N ALA A 10 -13.82 3.69 16.23
CA ALA A 10 -13.74 5.05 15.70
C ALA A 10 -15.14 5.57 15.35
N ASN A 11 -15.50 6.72 15.92
CA ASN A 11 -16.66 7.50 15.53
C ASN A 11 -16.16 8.72 14.77
N LEU A 12 -16.55 8.84 13.50
CA LEU A 12 -16.10 9.89 12.60
C LEU A 12 -17.22 10.90 12.37
N THR A 13 -16.82 12.12 12.08
CA THR A 13 -17.65 13.26 11.72
C THR A 13 -17.08 13.90 10.46
N SER A 14 -17.87 14.74 9.80
CA SER A 14 -17.44 15.43 8.58
C SER A 14 -16.28 16.41 8.75
N ASN A 15 -15.94 16.75 9.99
CA ASN A 15 -14.79 17.61 10.31
C ASN A 15 -13.51 16.82 10.58
N ASP A 16 -13.58 15.49 10.62
CA ASP A 16 -12.41 14.67 10.89
C ASP A 16 -11.52 14.55 9.66
N PHE A 17 -10.21 14.51 9.93
CA PHE A 17 -9.17 14.35 8.92
C PHE A 17 -8.29 13.17 9.28
N LEU A 18 -8.18 12.20 8.37
CA LEU A 18 -7.41 10.99 8.58
C LEU A 18 -6.20 10.94 7.64
N LEU A 19 -5.01 10.73 8.20
CA LEU A 19 -3.80 10.49 7.41
C LEU A 19 -3.57 8.98 7.30
N MET A 20 -3.63 8.45 6.07
CA MET A 20 -3.44 7.02 5.83
C MET A 20 -1.95 6.68 5.74
N ASP A 21 -1.55 5.66 6.48
CA ASP A 21 -0.19 5.14 6.47
C ASP A 21 0.00 4.02 5.43
N THR A 22 1.26 3.64 5.20
CA THR A 22 1.65 2.62 4.23
C THR A 22 1.04 1.26 4.56
N SER A 23 0.93 0.94 5.85
CA SER A 23 0.43 -0.36 6.33
C SER A 23 -1.07 -0.53 6.09
N PHE A 24 -1.84 0.55 6.21
CA PHE A 24 -3.25 0.61 5.89
C PHE A 24 -3.47 0.33 4.40
N ILE A 25 -2.74 1.02 3.53
CA ILE A 25 -2.89 0.89 2.07
C ILE A 25 -2.56 -0.55 1.62
N LEU A 26 -1.49 -1.14 2.16
CA LEU A 26 -1.10 -2.53 1.87
C LEU A 26 -2.14 -3.57 2.33
N ALA A 27 -2.76 -3.35 3.49
CA ALA A 27 -3.80 -4.22 4.01
C ALA A 27 -5.10 -4.06 3.23
N TYR A 28 -5.51 -2.82 2.93
CA TYR A 28 -6.70 -2.50 2.14
C TYR A 28 -6.62 -3.08 0.72
N SER A 29 -5.49 -2.90 0.03
CA SER A 29 -5.29 -3.49 -1.31
C SER A 29 -5.24 -5.02 -1.29
N GLY A 30 -5.01 -5.63 -0.12
CA GLY A 30 -4.80 -7.07 0.03
C GLY A 30 -3.41 -7.53 -0.39
N TYR A 31 -2.48 -6.60 -0.63
CA TYR A 31 -1.10 -6.90 -1.00
C TYR A 31 -0.41 -7.77 0.04
N ASP A 32 -0.61 -7.46 1.32
CA ASP A 32 -0.05 -8.20 2.44
C ASP A 32 -0.49 -9.68 2.44
N THR A 33 -1.76 -9.94 2.10
CA THR A 33 -2.34 -11.28 2.02
C THR A 33 -1.80 -12.05 0.82
N LEU A 34 -1.70 -11.38 -0.34
CA LEU A 34 -1.23 -11.96 -1.60
C LEU A 34 0.25 -12.31 -1.58
N THR A 35 1.09 -11.44 -1.01
CA THR A 35 2.55 -11.62 -1.01
C THR A 35 3.04 -12.54 0.10
N LYS A 36 2.34 -12.60 1.24
CA LYS A 36 2.78 -13.39 2.41
C LYS A 36 1.99 -14.69 2.59
N GLY A 37 0.93 -14.93 1.82
CA GLY A 37 0.12 -16.15 1.91
C GLY A 37 -0.53 -16.33 3.30
N ARG A 38 -0.82 -15.22 3.98
CA ARG A 38 -1.18 -15.17 5.39
C ARG A 38 -2.67 -14.93 5.58
N ALA A 39 -3.43 -16.00 5.82
CA ALA A 39 -4.87 -15.94 6.05
C ALA A 39 -5.26 -15.10 7.28
N ASP A 40 -4.36 -14.98 8.26
CA ASP A 40 -4.48 -14.14 9.45
C ASP A 40 -4.52 -12.63 9.13
N LEU A 41 -4.17 -12.22 7.90
CA LEU A 41 -4.24 -10.83 7.45
C LEU A 41 -5.57 -10.47 6.77
N VAL A 42 -6.46 -11.45 6.54
CA VAL A 42 -7.83 -11.20 6.04
C VAL A 42 -8.67 -10.33 6.99
N PRO A 43 -8.66 -10.56 8.32
CA PRO A 43 -9.30 -9.66 9.29
C PRO A 43 -8.82 -8.21 9.15
N ARG A 44 -7.51 -8.00 8.93
CA ARG A 44 -6.93 -6.65 8.80
C ARG A 44 -7.46 -5.91 7.56
N LYS A 45 -7.65 -6.61 6.43
CA LYS A 45 -8.31 -6.05 5.25
C LYS A 45 -9.75 -5.67 5.53
N MET A 46 -10.50 -6.51 6.25
CA MET A 46 -11.88 -6.21 6.64
C MET A 46 -11.95 -4.98 7.57
N GLU A 47 -11.03 -4.86 8.53
CA GLU A 47 -10.93 -3.67 9.39
C GLU A 47 -10.65 -2.40 8.59
N CYS A 48 -9.76 -2.47 7.59
CA CYS A 48 -9.49 -1.32 6.71
C CYS A 48 -10.72 -0.96 5.88
N ASN A 49 -11.44 -1.95 5.32
CA ASN A 49 -12.69 -1.72 4.61
C ASN A 49 -13.76 -1.06 5.51
N ASN A 50 -13.88 -1.51 6.76
CA ASN A 50 -14.81 -0.91 7.72
C ASN A 50 -14.46 0.56 8.01
N LEU A 51 -13.17 0.88 8.17
CA LEU A 51 -12.74 2.27 8.36
C LEU A 51 -13.09 3.13 7.15
N ILE A 52 -12.84 2.63 5.93
CA ILE A 52 -13.22 3.32 4.70
C ILE A 52 -14.72 3.60 4.65
N SER A 53 -15.56 2.60 4.92
CA SER A 53 -17.01 2.80 4.93
C SER A 53 -17.43 3.89 5.91
N LYS A 54 -16.83 3.90 7.12
CA LYS A 54 -17.10 4.94 8.12
C LYS A 54 -16.66 6.33 7.68
N ILE A 55 -15.53 6.45 6.97
CA ILE A 55 -15.06 7.73 6.42
C ILE A 55 -16.08 8.27 5.40
N ILE A 56 -16.55 7.41 4.50
CA ILE A 56 -17.56 7.74 3.48
C ILE A 56 -18.88 8.13 4.15
N ASP A 57 -19.37 7.32 5.08
CA ASP A 57 -20.65 7.54 5.77
C ASP A 57 -20.65 8.85 6.58
N ALA A 58 -19.49 9.22 7.15
CA ALA A 58 -19.32 10.44 7.92
C ALA A 58 -18.98 11.69 7.07
N ASP A 59 -18.75 11.54 5.76
CA ASP A 59 -18.19 12.58 4.89
C ASP A 59 -16.88 13.18 5.44
N ALA A 60 -16.05 12.31 6.04
CA ALA A 60 -14.76 12.70 6.61
C ALA A 60 -13.68 12.79 5.53
N MET A 61 -12.70 13.66 5.72
CA MET A 61 -11.59 13.78 4.77
C MET A 61 -10.47 12.79 5.10
N PHE A 62 -9.82 12.28 4.07
CA PHE A 62 -8.57 11.56 4.23
C PHE A 62 -7.49 12.06 3.28
N ALA A 63 -6.23 11.87 3.68
CA ALA A 63 -5.08 12.17 2.86
C ALA A 63 -4.07 11.03 2.88
N ILE A 64 -3.24 11.01 1.85
CA ILE A 64 -2.10 10.11 1.73
C ILE A 64 -0.87 11.00 1.55
N SER A 65 0.11 10.86 2.43
CA SER A 65 1.34 11.66 2.32
C SER A 65 2.20 11.20 1.14
N THR A 66 3.02 12.09 0.60
CA THR A 66 4.01 11.73 -0.42
C THR A 66 5.01 10.70 0.10
N VAL A 67 5.36 10.76 1.39
CA VAL A 67 6.24 9.77 2.04
C VAL A 67 5.60 8.38 2.01
N THR A 68 4.31 8.29 2.33
CA THR A 68 3.54 7.05 2.25
C THR A 68 3.59 6.44 0.84
N TYR A 69 3.49 7.29 -0.20
CA TYR A 69 3.59 6.86 -1.59
C TYR A 69 4.98 6.28 -1.92
N GLU A 70 6.05 6.98 -1.52
CA GLU A 70 7.42 6.55 -1.77
C GLU A 70 7.76 5.24 -1.04
N GLU A 71 7.30 5.08 0.19
CA GLU A 71 7.43 3.85 0.96
C GLU A 71 6.70 2.68 0.29
N LEU A 72 5.45 2.90 -0.14
CA LEU A 72 4.67 1.89 -0.84
C LEU A 72 5.36 1.46 -2.14
N LEU A 73 5.84 2.42 -2.93
CA LEU A 73 6.59 2.14 -4.16
C LEU A 73 7.85 1.31 -3.88
N SER A 74 8.61 1.68 -2.85
CA SER A 74 9.83 0.96 -2.46
C SER A 74 9.56 -0.49 -2.07
N ILE A 75 8.48 -0.74 -1.31
CA ILE A 75 8.04 -2.09 -0.93
C ILE A 75 7.67 -2.90 -2.16
N ILE A 76 6.83 -2.34 -3.04
CA ILE A 76 6.34 -3.02 -4.23
C ILE A 76 7.49 -3.31 -5.21
N GLN A 77 8.36 -2.32 -5.46
CA GLN A 77 9.56 -2.49 -6.29
C GLN A 77 10.44 -3.63 -5.80
N ARG A 78 10.72 -3.68 -4.49
CA ARG A 78 11.54 -4.74 -3.90
C ARG A 78 10.96 -6.13 -4.21
N ASP A 79 9.65 -6.28 -4.11
CA ASP A 79 9.00 -7.56 -4.32
C ASP A 79 8.98 -7.95 -5.81
N PHE A 80 8.73 -7.01 -6.73
CA PHE A 80 8.88 -7.26 -8.17
C PHE A 80 10.32 -7.64 -8.56
N PHE A 81 11.32 -6.98 -7.99
CA PHE A 81 12.73 -7.34 -8.21
C PHE A 81 13.03 -8.74 -7.67
N LYS A 82 12.52 -9.10 -6.50
CA LYS A 82 12.66 -10.44 -5.91
C LYS A 82 12.03 -11.52 -6.79
N GLN A 83 10.83 -11.28 -7.34
CA GLN A 83 10.18 -12.19 -8.30
C GLN A 83 11.00 -12.38 -9.58
N ASN A 84 11.78 -11.37 -9.97
CA ASN A 84 12.72 -11.41 -11.09
C ASN A 84 14.13 -11.90 -10.70
N GLN A 85 14.28 -12.56 -9.54
CA GLN A 85 15.54 -13.10 -9.03
C GLN A 85 16.64 -12.02 -8.83
N CYS A 86 16.24 -10.76 -8.64
CA CYS A 86 17.14 -9.62 -8.45
C CYS A 86 17.02 -9.05 -7.03
N SER A 87 17.36 -9.86 -6.03
CA SER A 87 17.12 -9.51 -4.63
C SER A 87 18.15 -8.54 -4.04
N THR A 88 19.35 -8.43 -4.64
CA THR A 88 20.45 -7.60 -4.13
C THR A 88 20.67 -6.34 -4.96
N GLU A 89 21.33 -5.34 -4.38
CA GLU A 89 21.73 -4.13 -5.12
C GLU A 89 22.72 -4.42 -6.25
N SER A 90 23.60 -5.40 -6.07
CA SER A 90 24.48 -5.87 -7.15
C SER A 90 23.70 -6.46 -8.32
N ASP A 91 22.66 -7.25 -8.07
CA ASP A 91 21.83 -7.83 -9.12
C ASP A 91 21.08 -6.75 -9.89
N LYS A 92 20.50 -5.78 -9.17
CA LYS A 92 19.79 -4.64 -9.77
C LYS A 92 20.72 -3.79 -10.65
N LYS A 93 21.94 -3.48 -10.18
CA LYS A 93 22.96 -2.74 -10.96
C LYS A 93 23.39 -3.53 -12.20
N ARG A 94 23.59 -4.84 -12.06
CA ARG A 94 23.92 -5.72 -13.18
C ARG A 94 22.77 -5.76 -14.20
N LEU A 95 21.54 -5.93 -13.75
CA LEU A 95 20.36 -5.93 -14.62
C LEU A 95 20.23 -4.61 -15.37
N ARG A 96 20.36 -3.47 -14.67
CA ARG A 96 20.33 -2.14 -15.29
C ARG A 96 21.36 -1.96 -16.41
N SER A 97 22.50 -2.65 -16.31
CA SER A 97 23.59 -2.54 -17.29
C SER A 97 23.43 -3.53 -18.45
N LEU A 98 23.01 -4.77 -18.17
CA LEU A 98 22.90 -5.84 -19.18
C LEU A 98 21.57 -5.79 -19.95
N ASP A 99 20.48 -5.42 -19.28
CA ASP A 99 19.14 -5.35 -19.84
C ASP A 99 18.37 -4.14 -19.23
N PRO A 100 18.69 -2.91 -19.66
CA PRO A 100 18.06 -1.70 -19.15
C PRO A 100 16.56 -1.64 -19.45
N TYR A 101 16.10 -2.33 -20.50
CA TYR A 101 14.68 -2.42 -20.83
C TYR A 101 13.93 -3.23 -19.78
N LYS A 102 14.41 -4.41 -19.43
CA LYS A 102 13.82 -5.22 -18.35
C LYS A 102 13.86 -4.51 -17.01
N TYR A 103 14.97 -3.85 -16.68
CA TYR A 103 15.05 -3.02 -15.47
C TYR A 103 13.96 -1.96 -15.43
N SER A 104 13.82 -1.18 -16.51
CA SER A 104 12.84 -0.09 -16.60
C SER A 104 11.40 -0.63 -16.55
N LYS A 105 11.14 -1.78 -17.20
CA LYS A 105 9.84 -2.45 -17.15
C LYS A 105 9.45 -2.86 -15.72
N ILE A 106 10.38 -3.40 -14.94
CA ILE A 106 10.13 -3.76 -13.53
C ILE A 106 9.76 -2.52 -12.72
N ILE A 107 10.48 -1.41 -12.90
CA ILE A 107 10.18 -0.14 -12.23
C ILE A 107 8.79 0.37 -12.61
N GLN A 108 8.46 0.37 -13.91
CA GLN A 108 7.15 0.82 -14.39
C GLN A 108 6.02 -0.03 -13.83
N MET A 109 6.14 -1.35 -13.83
CA MET A 109 5.13 -2.25 -13.24
C MET A 109 4.89 -1.95 -11.77
N ALA A 110 5.94 -1.67 -11.01
CA ALA A 110 5.80 -1.30 -9.60
C ALA A 110 5.13 0.07 -9.42
N MET A 111 5.43 1.05 -10.28
CA MET A 111 4.77 2.35 -10.28
C MET A 111 3.29 2.25 -10.63
N ASP A 112 2.95 1.47 -11.65
CA ASP A 112 1.56 1.24 -12.07
C ASP A 112 0.75 0.59 -10.94
N GLU A 113 1.26 -0.49 -10.33
CA GLU A 113 0.60 -1.16 -9.20
C GLU A 113 0.42 -0.21 -7.99
N THR A 114 1.45 0.59 -7.68
CA THR A 114 1.38 1.59 -6.60
C THR A 114 0.29 2.62 -6.89
N ASN A 115 0.25 3.14 -8.12
CA ASN A 115 -0.75 4.11 -8.54
C ASN A 115 -2.15 3.53 -8.51
N ASP A 116 -2.33 2.27 -8.90
CA ASP A 116 -3.61 1.59 -8.85
C ASP A 116 -4.14 1.49 -7.42
N TYR A 117 -3.29 1.17 -6.44
CA TYR A 117 -3.70 1.15 -5.02
C TYR A 117 -4.17 2.52 -4.53
N ILE A 118 -3.43 3.58 -4.88
CA ILE A 118 -3.77 4.95 -4.48
C ILE A 118 -5.03 5.44 -5.19
N MET A 119 -5.18 5.16 -6.48
CA MET A 119 -6.35 5.58 -7.25
C MET A 119 -7.61 4.86 -6.83
N ASN A 120 -7.52 3.58 -6.45
CA ASN A 120 -8.66 2.83 -5.92
C ASN A 120 -9.14 3.41 -4.58
N LEU A 121 -8.22 3.93 -3.75
CA LEU A 121 -8.59 4.67 -2.54
C LEU A 121 -9.25 6.01 -2.85
N LYS A 122 -8.80 6.73 -3.88
CA LYS A 122 -9.35 8.06 -4.25
C LYS A 122 -10.70 8.03 -4.98
N LYS A 123 -11.16 6.85 -5.42
CA LYS A 123 -12.47 6.67 -6.08
C LYS A 123 -13.63 6.51 -5.09
N LEU A 124 -13.30 6.42 -3.80
CA LEU A 124 -14.22 6.35 -2.67
C LEU A 124 -14.66 7.76 -2.28
#